data_AF-A0A3A1NHB3-F1
#
_entry.id   AF-A0A3A1NHB3-F1
#
_cell.length_a   1.000
_cell.length_b   1.000
_cell.length_c   1.000
_cell.angle_alpha   90.00
_cell.angle_beta   90.00
_cell.angle_gamma   90.00
#
_symmetry.space_group_name_H-M   'P 1'
#
loop_
_entity.id
_entity.type
_entity.pdbx_description
1 polymer ?
#
loop_
_entity_poly.entity_id
_entity_poly.type
_entity_poly.pdbx_seq_one_letter_code
_entity_poly.pdbx_strand_id
1 'polypeptide(L)'
;MKKILLAIMLFSFALGFSQEDEKYTEILEKQIETLQLTGEKKEAFIEISDKYYEKIKATQESEGSRMSKFKELKAIQDSKNEEMKALLSEDEFEAFKELQKENRSALKDRFKQKSKS
;
A
#
# COMPACT_ATOMS: atom_id res chain seq x y z
N MET A 1 16.14 19.00 20.21
CA MET A 1 14.91 18.20 20.39
C MET A 1 13.93 18.49 19.27
N LYS A 2 13.51 17.42 18.57
CA LYS A 2 12.19 17.16 17.97
C LYS A 2 11.34 18.37 17.56
N LYS A 3 11.31 18.66 16.25
CA LYS A 3 10.09 18.94 15.46
C LYS A 3 10.35 18.54 14.01
N ILE A 4 10.36 17.23 13.72
CA ILE A 4 10.31 16.75 12.33
C ILE A 4 8.86 16.88 11.89
N LEU A 5 8.56 17.97 11.18
CA LEU A 5 7.34 18.16 10.42
C LEU A 5 7.27 17.06 9.35
N LEU A 6 6.55 15.98 9.66
CA LEU A 6 5.98 15.08 8.66
C LEU A 6 4.96 15.89 7.85
N ALA A 7 5.45 16.63 6.86
CA ALA A 7 4.66 17.17 5.78
C ALA A 7 4.19 15.99 4.92
N ILE A 8 3.12 15.34 5.38
CA ILE A 8 2.18 14.70 4.48
C ILE A 8 1.74 15.83 3.56
N MET A 9 2.22 15.80 2.31
CA MET A 9 1.71 16.62 1.22
C MET A 9 0.18 16.55 1.30
N LEU A 10 -0.42 17.65 1.73
CA LEU A 10 -1.83 17.91 1.49
C LEU A 10 -1.94 18.02 -0.04
N PHE A 11 -2.27 16.91 -0.67
CA PHE A 11 -2.53 16.87 -2.10
C PHE A 11 -3.87 17.57 -2.33
N SER A 12 -3.86 18.58 -3.19
CA SER A 12 -5.02 19.36 -3.57
C SER A 12 -6.13 18.43 -4.09
N PHE A 13 -7.31 18.57 -3.48
CA PHE A 13 -8.47 17.69 -3.46
C PHE A 13 -9.27 17.56 -4.78
N ALA A 14 -8.67 17.61 -5.99
CA ALA A 14 -9.51 17.51 -7.20
C ALA A 14 -8.93 16.79 -8.42
N LEU A 15 -7.62 16.47 -8.46
CA LEU A 15 -7.01 15.81 -9.64
C LEU A 15 -6.09 14.63 -9.28
N GLY A 16 -6.02 14.24 -8.00
CA GLY A 16 -5.04 13.27 -7.49
C GLY A 16 -5.40 11.79 -7.62
N PHE A 17 -6.65 11.44 -7.92
CA PHE A 17 -7.11 10.05 -7.89
C PHE A 17 -6.65 9.24 -9.09
N SER A 18 -6.67 9.81 -10.30
CA SER A 18 -6.26 9.10 -11.53
C SER A 18 -4.81 8.61 -11.49
N GLN A 19 -3.92 9.36 -10.82
CA GLN A 19 -2.51 8.97 -10.69
C GLN A 19 -2.29 7.92 -9.60
N GLU A 20 -3.11 7.93 -8.54
CA GLU A 20 -3.04 6.91 -7.48
C GLU A 20 -3.61 5.57 -7.94
N ASP A 21 -4.66 5.58 -8.76
CA ASP A 21 -5.28 4.38 -9.36
C ASP A 21 -4.35 3.70 -10.38
N GLU A 22 -3.70 4.49 -11.24
CA GLU A 22 -2.72 3.99 -12.22
C GLU A 22 -1.54 3.32 -11.51
N LYS A 23 -0.97 4.00 -10.51
CA LYS A 23 0.12 3.45 -9.69
C LYS A 23 -0.30 2.21 -8.90
N TYR A 24 -1.54 2.17 -8.41
CA TYR A 24 -2.07 0.98 -7.75
C TYR A 24 -2.08 -0.21 -8.71
N THR A 25 -2.59 0.00 -9.92
CA THR A 25 -2.64 -1.01 -10.98
C THR A 25 -1.23 -1.52 -11.34
N GLU A 26 -0.26 -0.63 -11.54
CA GLU A 26 1.14 -1.01 -11.80
C GLU A 26 1.74 -1.89 -10.69
N ILE A 27 1.49 -1.53 -9.42
CA ILE A 27 1.98 -2.31 -8.28
C ILE A 27 1.32 -3.68 -8.24
N LEU A 28 0.01 -3.74 -8.50
CA LEU A 28 -0.76 -4.97 -8.51
C LEU A 28 -0.29 -5.91 -9.62
N GLU A 29 -0.09 -5.38 -10.83
CA GLU A 29 0.43 -6.13 -11.97
C GLU A 29 1.83 -6.69 -11.69
N LYS A 30 2.74 -5.85 -11.15
CA LYS A 30 4.08 -6.30 -10.75
C LYS A 30 4.03 -7.43 -9.72
N GLN A 31 3.10 -7.36 -8.77
CA GLN A 31 2.92 -8.42 -7.77
C GLN A 31 2.44 -9.73 -8.41
N ILE A 32 1.43 -9.66 -9.27
CA ILE A 32 0.89 -10.82 -9.99
C ILE A 32 1.98 -11.47 -10.86
N GLU A 33 2.76 -10.67 -11.58
CA GLU A 33 3.84 -11.16 -12.44
C GLU A 33 4.96 -11.82 -11.61
N THR A 34 5.43 -11.14 -10.55
CA THR A 34 6.52 -11.65 -9.70
C THR A 34 6.13 -12.94 -8.99
N LEU A 35 4.88 -13.04 -8.54
CA LEU A 35 4.34 -14.21 -7.87
C LEU A 35 3.81 -15.28 -8.85
N GLN A 36 3.86 -15.01 -10.16
CA GLN A 36 3.39 -15.89 -11.23
C GLN A 36 1.94 -16.39 -11.01
N LEU A 37 1.08 -15.52 -10.48
CA LEU A 37 -0.30 -15.89 -10.13
C LEU A 37 -1.13 -16.08 -11.40
N THR A 38 -1.89 -17.18 -11.45
CA THR A 38 -2.76 -17.52 -12.58
C THR A 38 -4.10 -18.08 -12.10
N GLY A 39 -5.08 -18.13 -13.01
CA GLY A 39 -6.42 -18.70 -12.75
C GLY A 39 -7.12 -18.09 -11.54
N GLU A 40 -7.84 -18.93 -10.79
CA GLU A 40 -8.63 -18.54 -9.62
C GLU A 40 -7.78 -17.89 -8.51
N LYS A 41 -6.51 -18.31 -8.35
CA LYS A 41 -5.61 -17.70 -7.36
C LYS A 41 -5.31 -16.24 -7.70
N LYS A 42 -5.12 -15.91 -8.99
CA LYS A 42 -4.94 -14.52 -9.45
C LYS A 42 -6.18 -13.69 -9.19
N GLU A 43 -7.36 -14.21 -9.50
CA GLU A 43 -8.63 -13.50 -9.29
C GLU A 43 -8.86 -13.19 -7.81
N ALA A 44 -8.67 -14.17 -6.93
CA ALA A 44 -8.75 -13.97 -5.49
C ALA A 44 -7.71 -12.95 -4.97
N PHE A 45 -6.50 -12.96 -5.51
CA PHE A 45 -5.46 -11.99 -5.14
C PHE A 45 -5.84 -10.55 -5.52
N ILE A 46 -6.45 -10.37 -6.70
CA ILE A 46 -6.97 -9.07 -7.16
C ILE A 46 -8.11 -8.62 -6.23
N GLU A 47 -9.08 -9.49 -5.96
CA GLU A 47 -10.22 -9.16 -5.11
C GLU A 47 -9.79 -8.73 -3.69
N ILE A 48 -8.89 -9.48 -3.06
CA ILE A 48 -8.34 -9.11 -1.76
C ILE A 48 -7.58 -7.77 -1.89
N SER A 49 -6.78 -7.58 -2.93
CA SER A 49 -6.05 -6.32 -3.11
C SER A 49 -6.97 -5.12 -3.27
N ASP A 50 -8.01 -5.21 -4.08
CA ASP A 50 -8.98 -4.14 -4.34
C ASP A 50 -9.77 -3.80 -3.08
N LYS A 51 -10.26 -4.82 -2.36
CA LYS A 51 -10.93 -4.67 -1.06
C LYS A 51 -10.10 -3.84 -0.09
N TYR A 52 -8.80 -4.10 0.00
CA TYR A 52 -7.92 -3.37 0.92
C TYR A 52 -7.48 -2.01 0.37
N TYR A 53 -7.42 -1.84 -0.94
CA TYR A 53 -7.15 -0.55 -1.57
C TYR A 53 -8.27 0.47 -1.28
N GLU A 54 -9.53 0.06 -1.43
CA GLU A 54 -10.68 0.91 -1.11
C GLU A 54 -10.74 1.30 0.38
N LYS A 55 -10.37 0.38 1.29
CA LYS A 55 -10.23 0.69 2.71
C LYS A 55 -9.16 1.73 2.99
N ILE A 56 -8.04 1.69 2.26
CA ILE A 56 -6.96 2.69 2.39
C ILE A 56 -7.46 4.06 1.93
N LYS A 57 -8.12 4.14 0.76
CA LYS A 57 -8.72 5.37 0.24
C LYS A 57 -9.69 5.98 1.25
N ALA A 58 -10.63 5.19 1.75
CA ALA A 58 -11.59 5.64 2.75
C ALA A 58 -10.91 6.15 4.03
N THR A 59 -9.83 5.49 4.48
CA THR A 59 -9.05 5.94 5.64
C THR A 59 -8.33 7.26 5.38
N GLN A 60 -7.79 7.46 4.17
CA GLN A 60 -7.15 8.72 3.78
C GLN A 60 -8.15 9.88 3.77
N GLU A 61 -9.37 9.64 3.29
CA GLU A 61 -10.45 10.62 3.21
C GLU A 61 -11.17 10.86 4.55
N SER A 62 -11.13 9.90 5.46
CA SER A 62 -11.82 9.96 6.75
C SER A 62 -11.46 11.20 7.59
N GLU A 63 -12.35 11.61 8.48
CA GLU A 63 -12.00 12.60 9.50
C GLU A 63 -11.17 11.94 10.59
N GLY A 64 -10.14 12.63 11.09
CA GLY A 64 -9.34 12.10 12.20
C GLY A 64 -7.93 12.65 12.28
N SER A 65 -7.32 12.42 13.43
CA SER A 65 -5.91 12.76 13.64
C SER A 65 -5.00 11.94 12.72
N ARG A 66 -3.84 12.47 12.39
CA ARG A 66 -2.82 11.71 11.63
C ARG A 66 -2.42 10.41 12.33
N MET A 67 -2.43 10.40 13.67
CA MET A 67 -2.07 9.23 14.48
C MET A 67 -3.15 8.15 14.43
N SER A 68 -4.44 8.51 14.46
CA SER A 68 -5.53 7.54 14.34
C SER A 68 -5.54 6.90 12.95
N LYS A 69 -5.46 7.71 11.89
CA LYS A 69 -5.34 7.20 10.51
C LYS A 69 -4.15 6.26 10.34
N PHE A 70 -3.00 6.59 10.94
CA PHE A 70 -1.83 5.70 10.90
C PHE A 70 -2.08 4.34 11.56
N LYS A 71 -2.76 4.31 12.71
CA LYS A 71 -3.13 3.06 13.38
C LYS A 71 -4.11 2.24 12.53
N GLU A 72 -5.08 2.89 11.91
CA GLU A 72 -6.06 2.25 11.02
C GLU A 72 -5.38 1.66 9.78
N LEU A 73 -4.52 2.44 9.10
CA LEU A 73 -3.75 1.95 7.95
C LEU A 73 -2.86 0.75 8.33
N LYS A 74 -2.28 0.76 9.53
CA LYS A 74 -1.51 -0.39 10.03
C LYS A 74 -2.41 -1.62 10.21
N ALA A 75 -3.58 -1.47 10.84
CA ALA A 75 -4.52 -2.56 11.03
C ALA A 75 -5.01 -3.13 9.69
N ILE A 76 -5.36 -2.27 8.73
CA ILE A 76 -5.73 -2.63 7.35
C ILE A 76 -4.63 -3.48 6.71
N GLN A 77 -3.37 -3.07 6.85
CA GLN A 77 -2.25 -3.83 6.28
C GLN A 77 -2.03 -5.16 6.98
N ASP A 78 -2.16 -5.22 8.30
CA ASP A 78 -2.02 -6.45 9.06
C ASP A 78 -3.11 -7.45 8.66
N SER A 79 -4.38 -7.01 8.52
CA SER A 79 -5.47 -7.85 8.00
C SER A 79 -5.29 -8.26 6.54
N LYS A 80 -4.78 -7.38 5.66
CA LYS A 80 -4.43 -7.76 4.27
C LYS A 80 -3.42 -8.90 4.27
N ASN A 81 -2.40 -8.84 5.12
CA ASN A 81 -1.38 -9.87 5.19
C ASN A 81 -1.95 -11.20 5.68
N GLU A 82 -2.90 -11.19 6.61
CA GLU A 82 -3.56 -12.41 7.07
C GLU A 82 -4.35 -13.08 5.94
N GLU A 83 -5.16 -12.32 5.20
CA GLU A 83 -5.91 -12.86 4.05
C GLU A 83 -4.98 -13.33 2.93
N MET A 84 -3.90 -12.58 2.63
CA MET A 84 -2.91 -12.99 1.64
C MET A 84 -2.14 -14.24 2.06
N LYS A 85 -1.84 -14.41 3.35
CA LYS A 85 -1.17 -15.62 3.86
C LYS A 85 -2.06 -16.86 3.74
N ALA A 86 -3.39 -16.69 3.82
CA ALA A 86 -4.32 -17.79 3.62
C ALA A 86 -4.46 -18.18 2.13
N LEU A 87 -4.27 -17.22 1.21
CA LEU A 87 -4.37 -17.44 -0.24
C LEU A 87 -3.06 -17.99 -0.86
N LEU A 88 -1.92 -17.46 -0.40
CA LEU A 88 -0.61 -17.74 -0.97
C LEU A 88 0.06 -18.92 -0.27
N SER A 89 0.97 -19.60 -0.98
CA SER A 89 1.93 -20.50 -0.34
C SER A 89 2.89 -19.71 0.56
N GLU A 90 3.63 -20.40 1.43
CA GLU A 90 4.59 -19.74 2.31
C GLU A 90 5.68 -18.98 1.52
N ASP A 91 6.22 -19.59 0.47
CA ASP A 91 7.23 -18.97 -0.40
C ASP A 91 6.65 -17.77 -1.18
N GLU A 92 5.43 -17.90 -1.73
CA GLU A 92 4.72 -16.81 -2.41
C GLU A 92 4.45 -15.65 -1.43
N PHE A 93 4.08 -15.96 -0.19
CA PHE A 93 3.82 -14.96 0.84
C PHE A 93 5.09 -14.22 1.25
N GLU A 94 6.21 -14.90 1.44
CA GLU A 94 7.49 -14.24 1.73
C GLU A 94 7.95 -13.34 0.58
N ALA A 95 7.82 -13.79 -0.67
CA ALA A 95 8.07 -12.95 -1.85
C ALA A 95 7.16 -11.72 -1.88
N PHE A 96 5.88 -11.88 -1.56
CA PHE A 96 4.92 -10.77 -1.42
C PHE A 96 5.35 -9.78 -0.33
N LYS A 97 5.85 -10.26 0.81
CA LYS A 97 6.34 -9.41 1.91
C LYS A 97 7.57 -8.60 1.51
N GLU A 98 8.49 -9.18 0.75
CA GLU A 98 9.65 -8.44 0.23
C GLU A 98 9.23 -7.38 -0.80
N LEU A 99 8.29 -7.68 -1.71
CA LEU A 99 7.72 -6.66 -2.61
C LEU A 99 7.09 -5.48 -1.86
N GLN A 100 6.38 -5.73 -0.76
CA GLN A 100 5.85 -4.66 0.09
C GLN A 100 6.97 -3.80 0.71
N LYS A 101 8.08 -4.43 1.11
CA LYS A 101 9.21 -3.77 1.75
C LYS A 101 10.00 -2.92 0.75
N GLU A 102 10.20 -3.40 -0.48
CA GLU A 102 10.77 -2.62 -1.58
C GLU A 102 9.98 -1.34 -1.83
N ASN A 103 8.65 -1.47 -1.97
CA ASN A 103 7.76 -0.33 -2.18
C ASN A 103 7.85 0.69 -1.03
N ARG A 104 7.94 0.21 0.22
CA ARG A 104 8.14 1.07 1.40
C ARG A 104 9.52 1.73 1.42
N SER A 105 10.58 1.04 1.01
CA SER A 105 11.94 1.60 0.97
C SER A 105 12.07 2.69 -0.08
N ALA A 106 11.54 2.44 -1.28
CA ALA A 106 11.50 3.43 -2.36
C ALA A 106 10.79 4.72 -1.91
N LEU A 107 9.73 4.59 -1.11
CA LEU A 107 9.05 5.74 -0.51
C LEU A 107 9.97 6.49 0.48
N LYS A 108 10.63 5.78 1.40
CA LYS A 108 11.56 6.36 2.38
C LYS A 108 12.72 7.10 1.73
N ASP A 109 13.29 6.56 0.66
CA ASP A 109 14.45 7.18 0.00
C ASP A 109 14.07 8.44 -0.76
N ARG A 110 12.87 8.46 -1.39
CA ARG A 110 12.30 9.71 -1.94
C ARG A 110 12.12 10.78 -0.87
N PHE A 111 11.67 10.41 0.34
CA PHE A 111 11.56 11.35 1.46
C PHE A 111 12.92 11.88 1.92
N LYS A 112 13.95 11.02 2.01
CA LYS A 112 15.31 11.45 2.38
C LYS A 112 15.89 12.43 1.36
N GLN A 113 15.73 12.17 0.06
CA GLN A 113 16.19 13.06 -0.99
C GLN A 113 15.49 14.42 -0.93
N LYS A 114 14.17 14.44 -0.69
CA LYS A 114 13.41 15.67 -0.52
C LYS A 114 13.78 16.46 0.75
N SER A 115 14.26 15.79 1.80
CA SER A 115 14.72 16.45 3.04
C SER A 115 16.13 17.04 2.96
N LYS A 116 16.89 16.70 1.91
CA LYS A 116 18.24 17.19 1.64
C LYS A 116 18.30 18.31 0.58
N SER A 117 17.20 18.54 -0.13
CA SER A 117 16.99 19.70 -1.01
C SER A 117 16.33 20.83 -0.24
#